data_AF-A0A645BST3-F1
#
_entry.id   AF-A0A645BST3-F1
#
_cell.length_a   1.000
_cell.length_b   1.000
_cell.length_c   1.000
_cell.angle_alpha   90.00
_cell.angle_beta   90.00
_cell.angle_gamma   90.00
#
_symmetry.space_group_name_H-M   'P 1'
#
loop_
_entity.id
_entity.type
_entity.pdbx_description
1 polymer ?
#
loop_
_entity_poly.entity_id
_entity_poly.type
_entity_poly.pdbx_seq_one_letter_code
_entity_poly.pdbx_strand_id
1 'polypeptide(L)' 'MYNVFNMGIGMILVVDPKDVDKTLSILEAQNEHATVIGQVIEGEGVHFQ' A
#
# COMPACT_ATOMS: atom_id res chain seq x y z
N MET A 1 3.40 -18.13 3.92
CA MET A 1 4.22 -16.98 4.38
C MET A 1 3.37 -15.74 4.65
N TYR A 2 2.56 -15.25 3.69
CA TYR A 2 1.73 -14.04 3.86
C TYR A 2 0.71 -14.05 5.01
N ASN A 3 0.24 -15.21 5.46
CA ASN A 3 -0.70 -15.30 6.59
C ASN A 3 -0.03 -15.17 7.97
N VAL A 4 1.31 -15.18 8.01
CA VAL A 4 2.09 -15.26 9.25
C VAL A 4 3.15 -14.16 9.34
N PHE A 5 3.74 -13.78 8.20
CA PHE A 5 4.74 -12.72 8.10
C PHE A 5 4.29 -11.64 7.13
N ASN A 6 4.63 -10.40 7.46
CA ASN A 6 4.27 -9.20 6.71
C ASN A 6 5.01 -9.02 5.37
N MET A 7 6.02 -9.86 5.11
CA MET A 7 6.79 -9.87 3.85
C MET A 7 7.38 -8.50 3.47
N GLY A 8 7.77 -7.70 4.47
CA GLY A 8 8.35 -6.38 4.26
C GLY A 8 7.33 -5.23 4.16
N ILE A 9 6.03 -5.51 4.22
CA ILE A 9 4.96 -4.49 4.24
C ILE A 9 4.41 -4.36 5.66
N GLY A 10 4.89 -3.38 6.42
CA GLY A 10 4.44 -3.15 7.79
C GLY A 10 3.04 -2.54 7.90
N MET A 11 2.63 -1.74 6.92
CA MET A 11 1.37 -1.01 6.90
C MET A 11 0.88 -0.83 5.46
N ILE A 12 -0.45 -0.86 5.27
CA ILE A 12 -1.11 -0.57 4.00
C ILE A 12 -2.00 0.65 4.20
N LEU A 13 -1.86 1.62 3.31
CA LEU A 13 -2.69 2.82 3.24
C LEU A 13 -3.53 2.73 1.96
N VAL A 14 -4.85 2.88 2.08
CA VAL A 14 -5.77 2.95 0.94
C VAL A 14 -6.17 4.41 0.77
N VAL A 15 -5.83 4.98 -0.38
CA VAL A 15 -6.08 6.40 -0.71
C VAL A 15 -6.78 6.52 -2.05
N ASP A 16 -7.41 7.67 -2.30
CA ASP A 16 -7.96 8.01 -3.61
C ASP A 16 -6.82 8.07 -4.65
N PRO A 17 -7.00 7.59 -5.89
CA PRO A 17 -5.99 7.66 -6.93
C PRO A 17 -5.37 9.05 -7.13
N LYS A 18 -6.15 10.12 -6.91
CA LYS A 18 -5.66 11.50 -7.04
C LYS A 18 -4.69 11.93 -5.93
N ASP A 19 -4.68 11.20 -4.81
CA ASP A 19 -3.90 11.53 -3.61
C ASP A 19 -2.64 10.67 -3.49
N VAL A 20 -2.36 9.76 -4.44
CA VAL A 20 -1.22 8.84 -4.42
C VAL A 20 0.11 9.59 -4.31
N ASP A 21 0.40 10.50 -5.25
CA ASP A 21 1.68 11.22 -5.30
C ASP A 21 1.91 12.08 -4.05
N LYS A 22 0.84 12.74 -3.57
CA LYS A 22 0.88 13.53 -2.35
C LYS A 22 1.18 12.65 -1.13
N THR A 23 0.53 11.49 -1.05
CA THR A 23 0.73 10.54 0.06
C THR A 23 2.16 10.02 0.07
N LEU A 24 2.69 9.61 -1.09
CA LEU A 24 4.07 9.15 -1.22
C LEU A 24 5.07 10.23 -0.80
N SER A 25 4.86 11.48 -1.26
CA SER A 25 5.72 12.61 -0.90
C SER A 25 5.73 12.89 0.60
N ILE A 26 4.58 12.79 1.27
CA ILE A 26 4.49 12.98 2.73
C ILE A 26 5.26 11.88 3.46
N LEU A 27 5.13 10.63 3.03
CA LEU A 27 5.81 9.49 3.66
C LEU A 27 7.33 9.57 3.46
N GLU A 28 7.77 9.92 2.25
CA GLU A 28 9.19 10.13 1.96
C GLU A 28 9.78 11.26 2.82
N ALA A 29 9.04 12.36 3.01
CA ALA A 29 9.45 13.46 3.90
C ALA A 29 9.56 13.04 5.38
N GLN A 30 8.90 11.96 5.79
CA GLN A 30 9.02 11.36 7.12
C GLN A 30 10.08 10.26 7.19
N ASN A 31 10.89 10.07 6.13
CA ASN A 31 11.86 8.98 5.98
C ASN A 31 11.22 7.57 5.93
N GLU A 32 9.96 7.49 5.51
CA GLU A 32 9.27 6.21 5.27
C GLU A 32 9.33 5.83 3.79
N HIS A 33 9.69 4.58 3.50
CA HIS A 33 9.74 4.05 2.14
C HIS A 33 8.40 3.41 1.76
N ALA A 34 7.51 4.21 1.17
CA ALA A 34 6.22 3.76 0.66
C ALA A 34 6.26 3.52 -0.84
N THR A 35 5.50 2.53 -1.31
CA THR A 35 5.33 2.24 -2.73
C THR A 35 3.89 1.79 -3.01
N VAL A 36 3.44 1.97 -4.25
CA VAL A 36 2.13 1.48 -4.69
C VAL A 36 2.23 -0.03 -4.91
N ILE A 37 1.48 -0.80 -4.12
CA ILE A 37 1.52 -2.28 -4.16
C ILE A 37 0.28 -2.93 -4.76
N GLY A 38 -0.73 -2.15 -5.16
CA GLY A 38 -1.95 -2.69 -5.74
C GLY A 38 -3.07 -1.65 -5.89
N GLN A 39 -4.28 -2.14 -6.14
CA GLN A 39 -5.49 -1.34 -6.32
C GLN A 39 -6.69 -2.05 -5.69
N VAL A 40 -7.71 -1.28 -5.30
CA VAL A 40 -8.99 -1.83 -4.81
C VAL A 40 -9.86 -2.17 -6.01
N ILE A 41 -10.42 -3.38 -6.02
CA ILE A 41 -11.35 -3.87 -7.05
C ILE A 41 -12.62 -4.41 -6.38
N GLU A 42 -13.70 -4.53 -7.15
CA GLU A 42 -14.90 -5.23 -6.69
C GLU A 42 -14.62 -6.71 -6.45
N GLY A 43 -15.11 -7.24 -5.32
CA GLY A 43 -14.94 -8.63 -4.93
C GLY A 43 -14.64 -8.80 -3.44
N GLU A 44 -14.29 -10.02 -3.05
CA GLU A 44 -13.94 -10.36 -1.67
C GLU A 44 -12.51 -10.91 -1.58
N GLY A 45 -11.83 -10.58 -0.48
CA GLY A 45 -10.48 -11.06 -0.18
C GLY A 45 -9.35 -10.31 -0.89
N VAL A 46 -8.15 -10.91 -0.88
CA VAL A 46 -6.94 -10.38 -1.50
C VAL A 46 -6.52 -11.31 -2.62
N HIS A 47 -6.34 -10.75 -3.82
CA HIS A 47 -5.96 -11.48 -5.03
C HIS A 47 -4.58 -11.01 -5.48
N PHE A 48 -3.63 -11.93 -5.59
CA PHE A 48 -2.29 -11.65 -6.12
C PHE A 48 -2.30 -11.96 -7.61
N GLN A 49 -1.92 -10.99 -8.45
CA GLN A 49 -1.78 -11.13 -9.90
C GLN A 49 -0.34 -10.86 -10.31
#